data_AF-A0A7X6P6G8-F1
#
_entry.id   AF-A0A7X6P6G8-F1
#
_cell.length_a   1.000
_cell.length_b   1.000
_cell.length_c   1.000
_cell.angle_alpha   90.00
_cell.angle_beta   90.00
_cell.angle_gamma   90.00
#
_symmetry.space_group_name_H-M   'P 1'
#
loop_
_entity.id
_entity.type
_entity.pdbx_description
1 polymer ?
#
loop_
_entity_poly.entity_id
_entity_poly.type
_entity_poly.pdbx_seq_one_letter_code
_entity_poly.pdbx_strand_id
1 'polypeptide(L)'
;MKTRVTNSRTHKKQPQTWRRRQCVNCKGIFTSYERPDSSDLIINSKGKKSSFNIGKLILSIARASQHNKHQAEYDSFQLASTIEISLISKSKKTRSGSSMIISRAEIINTTYQTLRRYDELTGMQYAMQHGLITSVRRRGRPSTIATSDESGAAPD
;
A
#
# COMPACT_ATOMS: atom_id res chain seq x y z
N MET A 1 -15.00 17.09 -22.91
CA MET A 1 -15.64 18.07 -21.99
C MET A 1 -14.56 18.98 -21.39
N LYS A 2 -14.59 20.30 -21.67
CA LYS A 2 -13.62 21.26 -21.12
C LYS A 2 -14.10 21.82 -19.78
N THR A 3 -13.23 21.81 -18.77
CA THR A 3 -13.56 22.26 -17.40
C THR A 3 -12.49 23.21 -16.88
N ARG A 4 -12.89 24.16 -16.02
CA ARG A 4 -11.99 25.11 -15.33
C ARG A 4 -12.06 24.87 -13.82
N VAL A 5 -10.92 24.95 -13.14
CA VAL A 5 -10.86 24.89 -11.67
C VAL A 5 -11.25 26.26 -11.12
N THR A 6 -12.24 26.30 -10.23
CA THR A 6 -12.72 27.52 -9.57
C THR A 6 -12.27 27.64 -8.12
N ASN A 7 -11.95 26.53 -7.45
CA ASN A 7 -11.40 26.52 -6.10
C ASN A 7 -10.51 25.28 -5.92
N SER A 8 -9.44 25.42 -5.14
CA SER A 8 -8.50 24.35 -4.82
C SER A 8 -8.21 24.35 -3.32
N ARG A 9 -8.29 23.19 -2.69
CA ARG A 9 -8.00 23.01 -1.25
C ARG A 9 -7.16 21.76 -1.06
N THR A 10 -5.95 21.91 -0.53
CA THR A 10 -5.10 20.79 -0.15
C THR A 10 -5.55 20.21 1.18
N HIS A 11 -5.59 18.89 1.29
CA HIS A 11 -5.91 18.23 2.54
C HIS A 11 -4.70 18.27 3.49
N LYS A 12 -4.93 18.53 4.80
CA LYS A 12 -3.83 18.72 5.77
C LYS A 12 -3.08 17.43 6.09
N LYS A 13 -3.77 16.29 6.10
CA LYS A 13 -3.24 14.99 6.59
C LYS A 13 -2.99 13.95 5.50
N GLN A 14 -3.58 14.13 4.33
CA GLN A 14 -3.51 13.18 3.22
C GLN A 14 -3.01 13.95 2.00
N PRO A 15 -2.18 13.34 1.13
CA PRO A 15 -1.75 13.97 -0.10
C PRO A 15 -2.90 13.93 -1.11
N GLN A 16 -3.92 14.73 -0.87
CA GLN A 16 -5.10 14.84 -1.69
C GLN A 16 -5.47 16.30 -1.86
N THR A 17 -5.82 16.68 -3.09
CA THR A 17 -6.29 18.03 -3.40
C THR A 17 -7.73 17.98 -3.85
N TRP A 18 -8.60 18.65 -3.10
CA TRP A 18 -9.98 18.90 -3.52
C TRP A 18 -10.01 20.04 -4.54
N ARG A 19 -10.72 19.85 -5.64
CA ARG A 19 -10.92 20.87 -6.68
C ARG A 19 -12.40 21.05 -6.96
N ARG A 20 -12.89 22.28 -6.89
CA ARG A 20 -14.18 22.65 -7.49
C ARG A 20 -13.95 22.94 -8.95
N ARG A 21 -14.67 22.25 -9.82
CA ARG A 21 -14.58 22.41 -11.27
C ARG A 21 -15.91 22.91 -11.82
N GLN A 22 -15.84 23.73 -12.85
CA GLN A 22 -16.99 24.21 -13.60
C GLN A 22 -16.84 23.84 -15.07
N CYS A 23 -17.89 23.27 -15.66
CA CYS A 23 -17.95 23.03 -17.10
C CYS A 23 -18.00 24.36 -17.85
N VAL A 24 -17.17 24.51 -18.89
CA VAL A 24 -17.15 25.76 -19.66
C VAL A 24 -18.43 25.92 -20.49
N ASN A 25 -19.01 24.82 -20.95
CA ASN A 25 -20.17 24.79 -21.84
C ASN A 25 -21.50 24.88 -21.07
N CYS A 26 -21.80 23.88 -20.23
CA CYS A 26 -23.09 23.79 -19.52
C CYS A 26 -23.11 24.47 -18.14
N LYS A 27 -21.99 25.06 -17.70
CA LYS A 27 -21.81 25.71 -16.38
C LYS A 27 -22.00 24.81 -15.16
N GLY A 28 -22.26 23.51 -15.34
CA GLY A 28 -22.36 22.53 -14.26
C GLY A 28 -21.12 22.51 -13.36
N ILE A 29 -21.35 22.41 -12.06
CA ILE A 29 -20.31 22.45 -11.03
C ILE A 29 -20.18 21.08 -10.39
N PHE A 30 -18.96 20.61 -10.24
CA PHE A 30 -18.68 19.35 -9.57
C PHE A 30 -17.36 19.41 -8.81
N THR A 31 -17.16 18.43 -7.96
CA THR A 31 -15.95 18.26 -7.15
C THR A 31 -15.12 17.13 -7.71
N SER A 32 -13.80 17.32 -7.80
CA SER A 32 -12.85 16.25 -8.03
C SER A 32 -11.85 16.17 -6.89
N TYR A 33 -11.31 14.98 -6.68
CA TYR A 33 -10.22 14.72 -5.76
C TYR A 33 -9.01 14.24 -6.56
N GLU A 34 -7.91 14.98 -6.46
CA GLU A 34 -6.64 14.62 -7.08
C GLU A 34 -5.76 13.94 -6.01
N ARG A 35 -5.15 12.81 -6.37
CA ARG A 35 -4.22 12.05 -5.51
C ARG A 35 -2.97 11.68 -6.32
N PRO A 36 -1.81 11.47 -5.67
CA PRO A 36 -0.62 10.94 -6.30
C PRO A 36 -0.93 9.65 -7.07
N ASP A 37 -0.38 9.55 -8.27
CA ASP A 37 -0.51 8.36 -9.10
C ASP A 37 0.59 7.34 -8.75
N SER A 38 0.27 6.06 -8.86
CA SER A 38 1.17 4.94 -8.59
C SER A 38 1.63 4.21 -9.87
N SER A 39 1.23 4.69 -11.06
CA SER A 39 1.57 4.08 -12.35
C SER A 39 3.08 3.92 -12.58
N ASP A 40 3.88 4.87 -12.10
CA ASP A 40 5.34 4.88 -12.21
C ASP A 40 6.05 4.14 -11.06
N LEU A 41 5.30 3.49 -10.16
CA LEU A 41 5.86 2.75 -9.03
C LEU A 41 6.27 1.34 -9.46
N ILE A 42 7.56 1.05 -9.36
CA ILE A 42 8.20 -0.22 -9.72
C ILE A 42 8.58 -0.99 -8.46
N ILE A 43 8.12 -2.23 -8.39
CA ILE A 43 8.49 -3.19 -7.36
C ILE A 43 9.80 -3.87 -7.77
N ASN A 44 10.80 -3.80 -6.91
CA ASN A 44 12.03 -4.59 -7.01
C ASN A 44 11.95 -5.77 -6.05
N SER A 45 12.00 -6.99 -6.60
CA SER A 45 12.02 -8.23 -5.82
C SER A 45 13.05 -9.19 -6.39
N LYS A 46 14.10 -9.47 -5.61
CA LYS A 46 15.15 -10.45 -5.95
C LYS A 46 15.71 -10.24 -7.39
N GLY A 47 15.96 -8.98 -7.75
CA GLY A 47 16.49 -8.61 -9.07
C GLY A 47 15.46 -8.50 -10.19
N LYS A 48 14.21 -8.94 -9.98
CA LYS A 48 13.12 -8.76 -10.94
C LYS A 48 12.36 -7.45 -10.66
N LYS A 49 12.11 -6.68 -11.72
CA LYS A 49 11.32 -5.45 -11.69
C LYS A 49 9.94 -5.71 -12.27
N SER A 50 8.91 -5.21 -11.59
CA SER A 50 7.52 -5.27 -12.07
C SER A 50 6.75 -4.03 -11.63
N SER A 51 5.80 -3.55 -12.43
CA SER A 51 4.94 -2.44 -12.04
C SER A 51 4.09 -2.79 -10.83
N PHE A 52 3.92 -1.82 -9.94
CA PHE A 52 2.96 -1.90 -8.84
C PHE A 52 1.55 -2.00 -9.39
N ASN A 53 0.71 -2.78 -8.70
CA ASN A 53 -0.68 -2.96 -9.07
C ASN A 53 -1.51 -2.98 -7.79
N ILE A 54 -2.28 -1.92 -7.58
CA ILE A 54 -3.15 -1.78 -6.40
C ILE A 54 -4.18 -2.92 -6.30
N GLY A 55 -4.68 -3.44 -7.43
CA GLY A 55 -5.60 -4.58 -7.46
C GLY A 55 -5.01 -5.83 -6.80
N LYS A 56 -3.70 -6.11 -7.01
CA LYS A 56 -3.02 -7.22 -6.33
C LYS A 56 -2.93 -6.99 -4.82
N LEU A 57 -2.72 -5.75 -4.40
CA LEU A 57 -2.68 -5.39 -2.99
C LEU A 57 -4.05 -5.53 -2.34
N ILE A 58 -5.12 -5.03 -2.98
CA ILE A 58 -6.52 -5.18 -2.52
C ILE A 58 -6.85 -6.66 -2.29
N LEU A 59 -6.58 -7.52 -3.28
CA LEU A 59 -6.84 -8.95 -3.17
C LEU A 59 -5.99 -9.61 -2.09
N SER A 60 -4.77 -9.13 -1.85
CA SER A 60 -3.95 -9.65 -0.75
C SER A 60 -4.50 -9.25 0.62
N ILE A 61 -5.02 -8.04 0.77
CA ILE A 61 -5.63 -7.57 2.02
C ILE A 61 -6.94 -8.32 2.27
N ALA A 62 -7.81 -8.42 1.26
CA ALA A 62 -9.08 -9.16 1.38
C ALA A 62 -8.89 -10.62 1.82
N ARG A 63 -7.84 -11.28 1.31
CA ARG A 63 -7.48 -12.64 1.75
C ARG A 63 -7.01 -12.69 3.20
N ALA A 64 -6.28 -11.69 3.66
CA ALA A 64 -5.84 -11.57 5.04
C ALA A 64 -6.95 -11.12 6.00
N SER A 65 -8.08 -10.60 5.50
CA SER A 65 -9.24 -10.19 6.31
C SER A 65 -10.39 -11.19 6.28
N GLN A 66 -10.18 -12.43 5.83
CA GLN A 66 -11.26 -13.42 5.66
C GLN A 66 -12.04 -13.73 6.94
N HIS A 67 -11.44 -13.53 8.12
CA HIS A 67 -12.13 -13.69 9.39
C HIS A 67 -13.24 -12.63 9.60
N ASN A 68 -13.18 -11.50 8.90
CA ASN A 68 -14.19 -10.44 8.90
C ASN A 68 -14.67 -10.18 7.46
N LYS A 69 -15.81 -10.77 7.11
CA LYS A 69 -16.37 -10.67 5.76
C LYS A 69 -16.63 -9.23 5.32
N HIS A 70 -17.15 -8.37 6.21
CA HIS A 70 -17.39 -6.97 5.89
C HIS A 70 -16.09 -6.26 5.52
N GLN A 71 -15.04 -6.46 6.33
CA GLN A 71 -13.74 -5.85 6.06
C GLN A 71 -13.13 -6.35 4.75
N ALA A 72 -13.18 -7.66 4.50
CA ALA A 72 -12.67 -8.25 3.28
C ALA A 72 -13.36 -7.68 2.03
N GLU A 73 -14.69 -7.52 2.07
CA GLU A 73 -15.50 -7.06 0.93
C GLU A 73 -15.46 -5.54 0.72
N TYR A 74 -15.56 -4.75 1.79
CA TYR A 74 -15.80 -3.31 1.69
C TYR A 74 -14.58 -2.44 2.06
N ASP A 75 -13.74 -2.90 3.00
CA ASP A 75 -12.67 -2.06 3.55
C ASP A 75 -11.32 -2.26 2.83
N SER A 76 -11.12 -3.41 2.19
CA SER A 76 -9.86 -3.76 1.48
C SER A 76 -9.39 -2.70 0.49
N PHE A 77 -10.31 -2.06 -0.25
CA PHE A 77 -9.98 -1.00 -1.19
C PHE A 77 -9.46 0.28 -0.50
N GLN A 78 -10.11 0.69 0.59
CA GLN A 78 -9.73 1.89 1.33
C GLN A 78 -8.40 1.70 2.06
N LEU A 79 -8.18 0.49 2.62
CA LEU A 79 -6.91 0.10 3.22
C LEU A 79 -5.79 0.09 2.17
N ALA A 80 -6.01 -0.54 1.02
CA ALA A 80 -5.03 -0.58 -0.06
C ALA A 80 -4.69 0.83 -0.58
N SER A 81 -5.68 1.71 -0.71
CA SER A 81 -5.46 3.11 -1.13
C SER A 81 -4.62 3.89 -0.11
N THR A 82 -4.84 3.66 1.18
CA THR A 82 -4.04 4.27 2.26
C THR A 82 -2.60 3.77 2.23
N ILE A 83 -2.42 2.48 2.00
CA ILE A 83 -1.09 1.86 1.87
C ILE A 83 -0.39 2.38 0.62
N GLU A 84 -1.06 2.43 -0.54
CA GLU A 84 -0.52 2.97 -1.79
C GLU A 84 0.09 4.36 -1.60
N ILE A 85 -0.66 5.27 -0.97
CA ILE A 85 -0.18 6.62 -0.64
C ILE A 85 1.11 6.57 0.22
N SER A 86 1.14 5.67 1.21
CA SER A 86 2.30 5.48 2.07
C SER A 86 3.50 4.92 1.30
N LEU A 87 3.26 4.00 0.36
CA LEU A 87 4.30 3.41 -0.50
C LEU A 87 4.91 4.44 -1.46
N ILE A 88 4.07 5.28 -2.08
CA ILE A 88 4.55 6.38 -2.94
C ILE A 88 5.47 7.30 -2.14
N SER A 89 5.06 7.66 -0.92
CA SER A 89 5.83 8.55 -0.05
C SER A 89 7.18 7.97 0.39
N LYS A 90 7.27 6.64 0.54
CA LYS A 90 8.50 5.92 0.93
C LYS A 90 9.37 5.49 -0.27
N SER A 91 8.83 5.56 -1.48
CA SER A 91 9.53 5.13 -2.68
C SER A 91 10.70 6.05 -3.03
N LYS A 92 11.74 5.48 -3.65
CA LYS A 92 12.91 6.24 -4.08
C LYS A 92 12.81 6.54 -5.57
N LYS A 93 13.01 7.79 -5.96
CA LYS A 93 13.12 8.16 -7.38
C LYS A 93 14.35 7.49 -8.01
N THR A 94 14.22 7.01 -9.24
CA THR A 94 15.35 6.51 -10.01
C THR A 94 16.29 7.64 -10.41
N ARG A 95 17.52 7.31 -10.83
CA ARG A 95 18.48 8.29 -11.36
C ARG A 95 17.95 9.08 -12.57
N SER A 96 17.02 8.47 -13.34
CA SER A 96 16.34 9.12 -14.46
C SER A 96 15.18 10.02 -14.03
N GLY A 97 14.77 9.99 -12.76
CA GLY A 97 13.67 10.80 -12.21
C GLY A 97 12.25 10.36 -12.61
N SER A 98 12.09 9.60 -13.69
CA SER A 98 10.79 9.21 -14.27
C SER A 98 10.08 8.07 -13.57
N SER A 99 10.76 7.30 -12.71
CA SER A 99 10.12 6.15 -12.03
C SER A 99 10.47 6.12 -10.56
N MET A 100 9.60 5.50 -9.78
CA MET A 100 9.78 5.27 -8.35
C MET A 100 10.09 3.79 -8.12
N ILE A 101 11.09 3.47 -7.32
CA ILE A 101 11.43 2.08 -6.97
C ILE A 101 11.13 1.84 -5.50
N ILE A 102 10.48 0.72 -5.22
CA ILE A 102 10.23 0.22 -3.87
C ILE A 102 10.56 -1.27 -3.78
N SER A 103 11.08 -1.73 -2.64
CA SER A 103 11.38 -3.14 -2.44
C SER A 103 10.12 -3.91 -2.04
N ARG A 104 10.07 -5.21 -2.39
CA ARG A 104 8.98 -6.08 -1.92
C ARG A 104 8.86 -6.13 -0.38
N ALA A 105 9.99 -6.12 0.32
CA ALA A 105 10.03 -6.12 1.79
C ALA A 105 9.36 -4.86 2.37
N GLU A 106 9.61 -3.68 1.78
CA GLU A 106 9.01 -2.43 2.24
C GLU A 106 7.49 -2.40 2.05
N ILE A 107 6.99 -3.00 0.94
CA ILE A 107 5.55 -3.17 0.71
C ILE A 107 4.93 -4.03 1.79
N ILE A 108 5.55 -5.19 2.07
CA ILE A 108 5.07 -6.14 3.08
C ILE A 108 5.05 -5.48 4.46
N ASN A 109 6.15 -4.83 4.87
CA ASN A 109 6.27 -4.19 6.18
C ASN A 109 5.27 -3.02 6.33
N THR A 110 5.16 -2.16 5.31
CA THR A 110 4.20 -1.04 5.34
C THR A 110 2.76 -1.55 5.42
N THR A 111 2.42 -2.57 4.62
CA THR A 111 1.09 -3.17 4.65
C THR A 111 0.79 -3.79 6.02
N TYR A 112 1.72 -4.60 6.56
CA TYR A 112 1.58 -5.19 7.88
C TYR A 112 1.36 -4.15 8.98
N GLN A 113 2.19 -3.10 9.03
CA GLN A 113 2.08 -2.05 10.04
C GLN A 113 0.75 -1.30 9.95
N THR A 114 0.29 -0.99 8.74
CA THR A 114 -1.01 -0.32 8.55
C THR A 114 -2.16 -1.23 8.95
N LEU A 115 -2.14 -2.51 8.52
CA LEU A 115 -3.18 -3.47 8.87
C LEU A 115 -3.23 -3.72 10.37
N ARG A 116 -2.09 -3.94 11.03
CA ARG A 116 -2.03 -4.17 12.49
C ARG A 116 -2.62 -3.02 13.31
N ARG A 117 -2.48 -1.78 12.85
CA ARG A 117 -3.08 -0.60 13.51
C ARG A 117 -4.59 -0.49 13.30
N TYR A 118 -5.10 -1.07 12.22
CA TYR A 118 -6.52 -1.07 11.88
C TYR A 118 -7.24 -2.27 12.53
N ASP A 119 -6.68 -3.46 12.33
CA ASP A 119 -7.10 -4.73 12.91
C ASP A 119 -5.89 -5.66 13.06
N GLU A 120 -5.59 -6.01 14.31
CA GLU A 120 -4.45 -6.85 14.67
C GLU A 120 -4.52 -8.25 14.03
N LEU A 121 -5.72 -8.85 13.93
CA LEU A 121 -5.88 -10.19 13.36
C LEU A 121 -5.60 -10.20 11.86
N THR A 122 -6.12 -9.22 11.11
CA THR A 122 -5.77 -9.02 9.70
C THR A 122 -4.26 -8.83 9.52
N GLY A 123 -3.64 -8.00 10.37
CA GLY A 123 -2.20 -7.78 10.35
C GLY A 123 -1.41 -9.08 10.53
N MET A 124 -1.79 -9.90 11.52
CA MET A 124 -1.16 -11.20 11.78
C MET A 124 -1.35 -12.18 10.63
N GLN A 125 -2.57 -12.31 10.08
CA GLN A 125 -2.86 -13.18 8.94
C GLN A 125 -2.05 -12.77 7.70
N TYR A 126 -1.95 -11.47 7.44
CA TYR A 126 -1.12 -10.92 6.36
C TYR A 126 0.37 -11.26 6.58
N ALA A 127 0.87 -11.08 7.81
CA ALA A 127 2.25 -11.39 8.16
C ALA A 127 2.60 -12.87 7.94
N MET A 128 1.69 -13.78 8.30
CA MET A 128 1.84 -15.21 8.03
C MET A 128 1.83 -15.51 6.53
N GLN A 129 0.89 -14.93 5.77
CA GLN A 129 0.79 -15.14 4.33
C GLN A 129 2.05 -14.70 3.57
N HIS A 130 2.71 -13.64 4.02
CA HIS A 130 3.89 -13.07 3.39
C HIS A 130 5.22 -13.47 4.04
N GLY A 131 5.20 -14.42 4.97
CA GLY A 131 6.40 -14.99 5.58
C GLY A 131 7.15 -14.07 6.53
N LEU A 132 6.50 -13.05 7.09
CA LEU A 132 7.04 -12.25 8.21
C LEU A 132 7.06 -13.06 9.51
N ILE A 133 6.16 -14.04 9.62
CA ILE A 133 6.09 -14.98 10.74
C ILE A 133 6.13 -16.38 10.13
N THR A 134 7.17 -17.13 10.44
CA THR A 134 7.27 -18.54 10.06
C THR A 134 6.91 -19.41 11.27
N SER A 135 6.02 -20.39 11.09
CA SER A 135 5.85 -21.44 12.08
C SER A 135 7.08 -22.36 12.01
N VAL A 136 7.86 -22.42 13.09
CA VAL A 136 8.91 -23.43 13.20
C VAL A 136 8.21 -24.72 13.60
N ARG A 137 8.06 -25.66 12.65
CA ARG A 137 7.67 -27.04 12.97
C ARG A 137 8.82 -27.72 13.72
N ARG A 138 8.90 -27.54 15.04
CA ARG A 138 9.59 -28.50 15.91
C ARG A 138 8.70 -29.73 16.05
N ARG A 139 9.26 -30.95 16.09
CA ARG A 139 8.49 -32.17 16.46
C ARG A 139 7.88 -31.90 17.84
N GLY A 140 6.56 -31.72 17.92
CA GLY A 140 5.85 -31.29 19.14
C GLY A 140 5.02 -30.01 18.95
N ARG A 141 4.62 -29.37 20.07
CA ARG A 141 3.72 -28.21 20.13
C ARG A 141 4.15 -27.09 19.16
N PRO A 142 3.25 -26.57 18.30
CA PRO A 142 3.58 -25.45 17.41
C PRO A 142 4.02 -24.22 18.21
N SER A 143 5.13 -23.60 17.80
CA SER A 143 5.62 -22.33 18.35
C SER A 143 5.86 -21.33 17.21
N THR A 144 5.51 -20.07 17.42
CA THR A 144 5.71 -18.96 16.47
C THR A 144 6.96 -18.18 16.84
N ILE A 145 7.92 -18.08 15.92
CA ILE A 145 9.11 -17.22 16.06
C ILE A 145 9.02 -16.11 15.01
N ALA A 146 9.26 -14.87 15.43
CA ALA A 146 9.41 -13.74 14.51
C ALA A 146 10.79 -13.82 13.85
N THR A 147 10.85 -13.78 12.53
CA THR A 147 12.13 -13.77 11.81
C THR A 147 12.71 -12.37 11.85
N SER A 148 13.77 -12.17 12.62
CA SER A 148 14.63 -10.99 12.51
C SER A 148 15.49 -11.12 11.26
N ASP A 149 15.48 -10.09 10.40
CA ASP A 149 16.40 -9.97 9.25
C ASP A 149 17.85 -9.97 9.77
N GLU A 150 18.57 -11.07 9.57
CA GLU A 150 20.04 -11.08 9.66
C GLU A 150 20.60 -10.26 8.48
N SER A 151 20.94 -9.00 8.78
CA SER A 151 21.92 -8.26 7.98
C SER A 151 23.28 -8.47 8.63
N GLY A 152 24.21 -9.03 7.85
CA GLY A 152 25.40 -9.70 8.33
C GLY A 152 26.45 -8.82 9.00
N ALA A 153 27.26 -9.49 9.83
CA ALA A 153 28.61 -9.10 10.18
C ALA A 153 29.39 -10.31 10.71
N ALA A 154 30.26 -10.87 9.87
CA ALA A 154 31.55 -11.46 10.23
C ALA A 154 32.44 -11.22 9.00
N PRO A 155 33.68 -10.76 9.14
CA PRO A 155 34.68 -11.50 9.92
C PRO A 155 35.60 -10.63 10.81
N ASP A 156 36.19 -11.27 11.82
CA ASP A 156 37.65 -11.40 12.01
C ASP A 156 37.93 -12.66 12.86
#